data_AF-A0A7V1GT61-F1
#
_entry.id   AF-A0A7V1GT61-F1
#
_cell.length_a   1.000
_cell.length_b   1.000
_cell.length_c   1.000
_cell.angle_alpha   90.00
_cell.angle_beta   90.00
_cell.angle_gamma   90.00
#
_symmetry.space_group_name_H-M   'P 1'
#
loop_
_entity.id
_entity.type
_entity.pdbx_description
1 polymer ?
#
loop_
_entity_poly.entity_id
_entity_poly.type
_entity_poly.pdbx_seq_one_letter_code
_entity_poly.pdbx_strand_id
1 'polypeptide(L)'
;MHIVVCVKQVPTPAGLKFDRATKTIQRENVPLEINSFDARALVRAKTIKAQIPGTRVTALSLGPPSAREALVEALALGADRAVLLSDPRFRGSDTLATSRALAAFLRANPADLVLCGRYSVDAETSQVGPELAELLGLPHVSLVYNIDSVATDTRSVEVERETDTGWERLRLRLPALLTVTEGVAPEEFPTKSDLEQARAKSIEVFSCDDLALSEAEVGFSGSPTWVRSLEEVAPTRRQLMIDASSPAEAVTQLVTILVDEFGLFSDWKVPEPPRLSTLPTSPLRTDPANILVLGEVRDGRIERVTWELVAKATELAGFTQGIVHLLLLGEAVGPEALPGETYGVDHIHFGSSPHLATYQPWEHAACLVDTIQRLRPRFVLGPSTAYGRDVLPRAAAALGLGLTADCIDLGLDETGSLLQYKPAFGGSIVATISSHTIPEMATVRPGVFSAVPAQSLQKGTPIQERIDLRVPRHAFSIQRVGGGTLPDLGADLDHAEIVVGIGKGVGADGVEKVRSFAQRLGAAVCTTRDVADEGWLPRQLQVGLTGRSIAPKLYIALGIRGAFEHMVGVRRAGIIVAVNRNARAPVFRHSDLGLVADVHEILPILDHALAEEHARRT
;
A
#
# COMPACT_ATOMS: atom_id res chain seq x y z
N MET A 1 -31.76 -7.53 0.76
CA MET A 1 -30.40 -7.61 0.20
C MET A 1 -29.49 -8.28 1.22
N HIS A 2 -28.50 -9.05 0.80
CA HIS A 2 -27.51 -9.66 1.69
C HIS A 2 -26.14 -8.99 1.51
N ILE A 3 -25.61 -8.42 2.59
CA ILE A 3 -24.26 -7.83 2.64
C ILE A 3 -23.37 -8.74 3.48
N VAL A 4 -22.20 -9.10 2.97
CA VAL A 4 -21.15 -9.78 3.75
C VAL A 4 -19.98 -8.84 3.94
N VAL A 5 -19.53 -8.67 5.18
CA VAL A 5 -18.33 -7.90 5.51
C VAL A 5 -17.24 -8.87 5.96
N CYS A 6 -16.13 -8.92 5.24
CA CYS A 6 -14.95 -9.68 5.63
C CYS A 6 -14.19 -8.88 6.69
N VAL A 7 -13.95 -9.50 7.84
CA VAL A 7 -13.36 -8.86 9.02
C VAL A 7 -12.09 -9.61 9.42
N LYS A 8 -10.99 -8.88 9.54
CA LYS A 8 -9.73 -9.39 10.09
C LYS A 8 -9.46 -8.80 11.46
N GLN A 9 -9.10 -9.69 12.40
CA GLN A 9 -8.53 -9.30 13.68
C GLN A 9 -7.05 -8.99 13.50
N VAL A 10 -6.61 -7.83 13.99
CA VAL A 10 -5.21 -7.37 13.92
C VAL A 10 -4.70 -7.04 15.32
N PRO A 11 -3.38 -7.16 15.57
CA PRO A 11 -2.79 -6.67 16.81
C PRO A 11 -2.80 -5.15 16.85
N THR A 12 -3.05 -4.59 18.03
CA THR A 12 -2.89 -3.16 18.28
C THR A 12 -1.44 -2.75 18.04
N PRO A 13 -1.16 -1.74 17.20
CA PRO A 13 0.21 -1.38 16.82
C PRO A 13 1.12 -1.05 18.02
N ALA A 14 0.57 -0.45 19.08
CA ALA A 14 1.30 -0.08 20.28
C ALA A 14 1.69 -1.26 21.19
N GLY A 15 1.05 -2.42 21.04
CA GLY A 15 1.24 -3.59 21.91
C GLY A 15 2.32 -4.57 21.43
N LEU A 16 2.78 -4.44 20.18
CA LEU A 16 3.67 -5.41 19.55
C LEU A 16 5.09 -5.33 20.11
N LYS A 17 5.63 -6.48 20.53
CA LYS A 17 7.02 -6.64 20.94
C LYS A 17 7.71 -7.68 20.07
N PHE A 18 8.92 -7.37 19.63
CA PHE A 18 9.76 -8.30 18.91
C PHE A 18 10.76 -8.95 19.88
N ASP A 19 10.81 -10.27 19.89
CA ASP A 19 11.83 -11.02 20.62
C ASP A 19 13.08 -11.13 19.74
N ARG A 20 14.11 -10.37 20.09
CA ARG A 20 15.39 -10.34 19.37
C ARG A 20 16.17 -11.64 19.47
N ALA A 21 15.97 -12.44 20.52
CA ALA A 21 16.66 -13.70 20.71
C ALA A 21 16.08 -14.79 19.81
N THR A 22 14.75 -14.88 19.75
CA THR A 22 14.05 -15.90 18.93
C THR A 22 13.71 -15.41 17.51
N LYS A 23 13.89 -14.11 17.23
CA LYS A 23 13.45 -13.45 15.98
C LYS A 23 11.97 -13.66 15.69
N THR A 24 11.14 -13.67 16.73
CA THR A 24 9.69 -13.85 16.62
C THR A 24 8.93 -12.66 17.21
N ILE A 25 7.66 -12.53 16.81
CA ILE A 25 6.76 -11.52 17.40
C ILE A 25 6.12 -12.14 18.63
N GLN A 26 6.21 -11.46 19.77
CA GLN A 26 5.48 -11.82 20.97
C GLN A 26 4.00 -11.52 20.73
N ARG A 27 3.20 -12.58 20.57
CA ARG A 27 1.74 -12.48 20.35
C ARG A 27 0.95 -12.62 21.65
N GLU A 28 1.60 -13.07 22.72
CA GLU A 28 0.98 -13.21 24.04
C GLU A 28 0.70 -11.84 24.66
N ASN A 29 -0.52 -11.65 25.15
CA ASN A 29 -0.98 -10.41 25.80
C ASN A 29 -0.93 -9.15 24.92
N VAL A 30 -0.82 -9.29 23.59
CA VAL A 30 -1.02 -8.15 22.67
C VAL A 30 -2.52 -7.94 22.48
N PRO A 31 -3.07 -6.77 22.84
CA PRO A 31 -4.47 -6.49 22.57
C PRO A 31 -4.76 -6.59 21.08
N LEU A 32 -5.86 -7.27 20.75
CA LEU A 32 -6.33 -7.47 19.38
C LEU A 32 -7.60 -6.65 19.15
N GLU A 33 -7.75 -6.12 17.95
CA GLU A 33 -8.89 -5.31 17.53
C GLU A 33 -9.34 -5.67 16.11
N ILE A 34 -10.55 -5.26 15.72
CA ILE A 34 -10.94 -5.29 14.31
C ILE A 34 -10.05 -4.30 13.53
N ASN A 35 -9.56 -4.72 12.36
CA ASN A 35 -8.90 -3.81 11.43
C ASN A 35 -9.80 -2.59 11.12
N SER A 36 -9.28 -1.37 11.31
CA SER A 36 -10.09 -0.12 11.25
C SER A 36 -10.89 0.02 9.94
N PHE A 37 -10.36 -0.41 8.80
CA PHE A 37 -11.10 -0.38 7.53
C PHE A 37 -12.30 -1.34 7.51
N ASP A 38 -12.16 -2.52 8.14
CA ASP A 38 -13.24 -3.52 8.22
C ASP A 38 -14.32 -3.05 9.21
N ALA A 39 -13.94 -2.39 10.31
CA ALA A 39 -14.87 -1.77 11.24
C ALA A 39 -15.72 -0.70 10.54
N ARG A 40 -15.12 0.15 9.72
CA ARG A 40 -15.84 1.15 8.91
C ARG A 40 -16.73 0.51 7.84
N ALA A 41 -16.28 -0.59 7.24
CA ALA A 41 -17.11 -1.39 6.33
C ALA A 41 -18.39 -1.90 7.03
N LEU A 42 -18.27 -2.36 8.29
CA LEU A 42 -19.42 -2.77 9.12
C LEU A 42 -20.37 -1.60 9.40
N VAL A 43 -19.84 -0.44 9.78
CA VAL A 43 -20.65 0.77 10.02
C VAL A 43 -21.39 1.18 8.74
N ARG A 44 -20.72 1.20 7.58
CA ARG A 44 -21.39 1.49 6.31
C ARG A 44 -22.46 0.44 5.97
N ALA A 45 -22.18 -0.84 6.19
CA ALA A 45 -23.17 -1.90 5.97
C ALA A 45 -24.41 -1.73 6.86
N LYS A 46 -24.22 -1.33 8.13
CA LYS A 46 -25.30 -0.95 9.06
C LYS A 46 -26.11 0.24 8.54
N THR A 47 -25.46 1.27 7.99
CA THR A 47 -26.15 2.42 7.37
C THR A 47 -27.00 2.00 6.17
N ILE A 48 -26.44 1.20 5.26
CA ILE A 48 -27.18 0.67 4.10
C ILE A 48 -28.38 -0.16 4.57
N LYS A 49 -28.19 -1.00 5.60
CA LYS A 49 -29.27 -1.80 6.20
C LYS A 49 -30.42 -0.94 6.72
N ALA A 50 -30.12 0.20 7.35
CA ALA A 50 -31.15 1.11 7.84
C ALA A 50 -31.92 1.80 6.70
N GLN A 51 -31.29 2.00 5.54
CA GLN A 51 -31.89 2.64 4.36
C GLN A 51 -32.71 1.66 3.51
N ILE A 52 -32.38 0.38 3.51
CA ILE A 52 -32.98 -0.63 2.64
C ILE A 52 -33.62 -1.75 3.48
N PRO A 53 -34.96 -1.74 3.64
CA PRO A 53 -35.68 -2.77 4.41
C PRO A 53 -35.39 -4.20 3.95
N GLY A 54 -35.32 -5.13 4.90
CA GLY A 54 -35.02 -6.54 4.62
C GLY A 54 -33.55 -6.80 4.25
N THR A 55 -32.66 -5.82 4.45
CA THR A 55 -31.23 -6.03 4.33
C THR A 55 -30.68 -6.77 5.56
N ARG A 56 -29.78 -7.73 5.32
CA ARG A 56 -29.06 -8.46 6.38
C ARG A 56 -27.56 -8.29 6.19
N VAL A 57 -26.84 -8.10 7.30
CA VAL A 57 -25.38 -8.00 7.35
C VAL A 57 -24.80 -9.24 8.02
N THR A 58 -23.89 -9.94 7.34
CA THR A 58 -23.10 -11.05 7.89
C THR A 58 -21.65 -10.60 8.05
N ALA A 59 -21.09 -10.66 9.25
CA ALA A 59 -19.65 -10.54 9.48
C ALA A 59 -18.98 -11.91 9.27
N LEU A 60 -17.96 -11.97 8.44
CA LEU A 60 -17.21 -13.19 8.10
C LEU A 60 -15.74 -13.00 8.44
N SER A 61 -15.18 -13.88 9.26
CA SER A 61 -13.76 -13.85 9.61
C SER A 61 -13.12 -15.21 9.42
N LEU A 62 -11.85 -15.24 9.03
CA LEU A 62 -11.00 -16.44 9.08
C LEU A 62 -9.94 -16.22 10.16
N GLY A 63 -9.83 -17.16 11.09
CA GLY A 63 -8.85 -17.03 12.16
C GLY A 63 -8.95 -18.10 13.23
N PRO A 64 -8.03 -18.08 14.22
CA PRO A 64 -8.10 -18.97 15.37
C PRO A 64 -9.37 -18.71 16.20
N PRO A 65 -9.73 -19.59 17.16
CA PRO A 65 -10.89 -19.39 18.02
C PRO A 65 -10.96 -18.03 18.73
N SER A 66 -9.81 -17.37 18.99
CA SER A 66 -9.76 -16.02 19.58
C SER A 66 -10.32 -14.91 18.67
N ALA A 67 -10.40 -15.14 17.35
CA ALA A 67 -11.04 -14.22 16.40
C ALA A 67 -12.55 -14.07 16.65
N ARG A 68 -13.15 -14.95 17.49
CA ARG A 68 -14.51 -14.79 18.01
C ARG A 68 -14.74 -13.42 18.65
N GLU A 69 -13.74 -12.84 19.32
CA GLU A 69 -13.88 -11.53 19.96
C GLU A 69 -14.09 -10.41 18.93
N ALA A 70 -13.38 -10.45 17.80
CA ALA A 70 -13.62 -9.52 16.69
C ALA A 70 -15.03 -9.68 16.09
N LEU A 71 -15.56 -10.91 16.04
CA LEU A 71 -16.93 -11.14 15.58
C LEU A 71 -18.01 -10.68 16.58
N VAL A 72 -17.73 -10.75 17.89
CA VAL A 72 -18.59 -10.14 18.92
C VAL A 72 -18.64 -8.62 18.72
N GLU A 73 -17.49 -7.99 18.51
CA GLU A 73 -17.42 -6.57 18.21
C GLU A 73 -18.16 -6.23 16.90
N ALA A 74 -18.05 -7.05 15.86
CA ALA A 74 -18.79 -6.87 14.62
C ALA A 74 -20.31 -6.96 14.79
N LEU A 75 -20.79 -7.89 15.63
CA LEU A 75 -22.21 -8.00 16.02
C LEU A 75 -22.69 -6.77 16.81
N ALA A 76 -21.83 -6.20 17.65
CA ALA A 76 -22.10 -4.97 18.39
C ALA A 76 -22.13 -3.74 17.45
N LEU A 77 -21.30 -3.73 16.40
CA LEU A 77 -21.26 -2.70 15.35
C LEU A 77 -22.40 -2.83 14.31
N GLY A 78 -23.31 -3.79 14.47
CA GLY A 78 -24.54 -3.87 13.68
C GLY A 78 -24.64 -5.03 12.70
N ALA A 79 -23.71 -6.00 12.73
CA ALA A 79 -23.92 -7.26 12.02
C ALA A 79 -25.08 -8.06 12.63
N ASP A 80 -25.85 -8.73 11.78
CA ASP A 80 -26.98 -9.58 12.18
C ASP A 80 -26.55 -11.03 12.40
N ARG A 81 -25.57 -11.49 11.61
CA ARG A 81 -24.95 -12.83 11.69
C ARG A 81 -23.43 -12.69 11.77
N ALA A 82 -22.78 -13.59 12.50
CA ALA A 82 -21.33 -13.71 12.54
C ALA A 82 -20.89 -15.14 12.24
N VAL A 83 -19.89 -15.26 11.36
CA VAL A 83 -19.33 -16.53 10.89
C VAL A 83 -17.82 -16.51 11.07
N LEU A 84 -17.30 -17.56 11.69
CA LEU A 84 -15.88 -17.83 11.87
C LEU A 84 -15.47 -19.05 11.04
N LEU A 85 -14.57 -18.87 10.08
CA LEU A 85 -13.86 -19.98 9.45
C LEU A 85 -12.67 -20.32 10.35
N SER A 86 -12.75 -21.44 11.06
CA SER A 86 -11.74 -21.84 12.06
C SER A 86 -11.55 -23.34 12.08
N ASP A 87 -10.34 -23.74 11.74
CA ASP A 87 -9.85 -25.10 11.66
C ASP A 87 -8.32 -25.03 11.79
N PRO A 88 -7.65 -25.94 12.54
CA PRO A 88 -6.19 -25.99 12.58
C PRO A 88 -5.52 -26.02 11.20
N ARG A 89 -6.19 -26.58 10.19
CA ARG A 89 -5.72 -26.64 8.79
C ARG A 89 -5.62 -25.26 8.13
N PHE A 90 -6.32 -24.22 8.60
CA PHE A 90 -6.15 -22.86 8.08
C PHE A 90 -4.88 -22.17 8.57
N ARG A 91 -4.16 -22.74 9.54
CA ARG A 91 -2.98 -22.11 10.13
C ARG A 91 -1.89 -21.90 9.07
N GLY A 92 -1.33 -20.69 9.07
CA GLY A 92 -0.25 -20.33 8.14
C GLY A 92 -0.71 -19.90 6.76
N SER A 93 -2.03 -19.74 6.55
CA SER A 93 -2.57 -19.23 5.28
C SER A 93 -1.98 -17.87 4.93
N ASP A 94 -1.45 -17.76 3.72
CA ASP A 94 -1.21 -16.48 3.07
C ASP A 94 -2.50 -15.86 2.51
N THR A 95 -2.38 -14.79 1.72
CA THR A 95 -3.52 -14.06 1.14
C THR A 95 -4.34 -14.95 0.21
N LEU A 96 -3.73 -15.68 -0.72
CA LEU A 96 -4.46 -16.53 -1.66
C LEU A 96 -5.17 -17.69 -0.96
N ALA A 97 -4.50 -18.36 -0.01
CA ALA A 97 -5.11 -19.41 0.81
C ALA A 97 -6.31 -18.86 1.62
N THR A 98 -6.17 -17.67 2.19
CA THR A 98 -7.26 -16.97 2.89
C THR A 98 -8.42 -16.65 1.95
N SER A 99 -8.13 -16.12 0.76
CA SER A 99 -9.11 -15.78 -0.27
C SER A 99 -9.87 -17.01 -0.77
N ARG A 100 -9.21 -18.16 -0.92
CA ARG A 100 -9.87 -19.43 -1.27
C ARG A 100 -10.87 -19.87 -0.20
N ALA A 101 -10.51 -19.78 1.07
CA ALA A 101 -11.40 -20.15 2.17
C ALA A 101 -12.63 -19.23 2.26
N LEU A 102 -12.43 -17.92 2.16
CA LEU A 102 -13.50 -16.93 2.13
C LEU A 102 -14.39 -17.10 0.88
N ALA A 103 -13.80 -17.36 -0.29
CA ALA A 103 -14.55 -17.62 -1.53
C ALA A 103 -15.40 -18.89 -1.44
N ALA A 104 -14.89 -19.97 -0.82
CA ALA A 104 -15.66 -21.21 -0.62
C ALA A 104 -16.93 -20.95 0.18
N PHE A 105 -16.82 -20.19 1.28
CA PHE A 105 -17.98 -19.78 2.06
C PHE A 105 -18.96 -18.93 1.25
N LEU A 106 -18.45 -17.92 0.52
CA LEU A 106 -19.26 -16.99 -0.27
C LEU A 106 -19.95 -17.64 -1.48
N ARG A 107 -19.40 -18.71 -2.05
CA ARG A 107 -20.08 -19.52 -3.08
C ARG A 107 -21.26 -20.29 -2.50
N ALA A 108 -21.09 -20.87 -1.31
CA ALA A 108 -22.18 -21.57 -0.61
C ALA A 108 -23.21 -20.61 0.02
N ASN A 109 -22.80 -19.36 0.31
CA ASN A 109 -23.63 -18.33 0.92
C ASN A 109 -23.55 -17.02 0.10
N PRO A 110 -24.16 -16.95 -1.10
CA PRO A 110 -24.05 -15.79 -1.97
C PRO A 110 -24.49 -14.49 -1.29
N ALA A 111 -23.75 -13.43 -1.56
CA ALA A 111 -24.04 -12.07 -1.13
C ALA A 111 -24.37 -11.19 -2.34
N ASP A 112 -25.24 -10.20 -2.13
CA ASP A 112 -25.45 -9.14 -3.13
C ASP A 112 -24.30 -8.14 -3.10
N LEU A 113 -23.70 -7.89 -1.93
CA LEU A 113 -22.54 -7.00 -1.79
C LEU A 113 -21.55 -7.60 -0.79
N VAL A 114 -20.29 -7.68 -1.20
CA VAL A 114 -19.17 -8.06 -0.33
C VAL A 114 -18.32 -6.83 -0.05
N LEU A 115 -18.05 -6.55 1.23
CA LEU A 115 -17.19 -5.47 1.66
C LEU A 115 -15.93 -6.03 2.33
N CYS A 116 -14.77 -5.48 1.98
CA CYS A 116 -13.51 -5.73 2.66
C CYS A 116 -12.84 -4.38 2.97
N GLY A 117 -12.00 -4.29 3.98
CA GLY A 117 -11.08 -3.16 4.09
C GLY A 117 -10.04 -3.15 2.96
N ARG A 118 -9.50 -1.98 2.61
CA ARG A 118 -8.47 -1.83 1.57
C ARG A 118 -7.20 -2.67 1.81
N TYR A 119 -6.85 -2.88 3.07
CA TYR A 119 -5.81 -3.78 3.57
C TYR A 119 -5.95 -3.92 5.09
N SER A 120 -5.13 -4.79 5.69
CA SER A 120 -4.97 -4.85 7.14
C SER A 120 -3.73 -4.09 7.62
N VAL A 121 -3.84 -3.29 8.68
CA VAL A 121 -2.78 -2.39 9.14
C VAL A 121 -1.48 -3.08 9.62
N ASP A 122 -1.54 -4.37 9.91
CA ASP A 122 -0.39 -5.19 10.31
C ASP A 122 0.49 -5.62 9.13
N ALA A 123 -0.09 -5.80 7.95
CA ALA A 123 0.57 -6.43 6.81
C ALA A 123 0.47 -5.65 5.48
N GLU A 124 -0.48 -4.72 5.34
CA GLU A 124 -0.60 -3.80 4.19
C GLU A 124 -0.57 -4.51 2.81
N THR A 125 -1.22 -5.68 2.68
CA THR A 125 -1.10 -6.49 1.46
C THR A 125 -2.00 -6.04 0.32
N SER A 126 -3.23 -5.58 0.61
CA SER A 126 -4.26 -5.22 -0.38
C SER A 126 -4.69 -6.33 -1.34
N GLN A 127 -4.40 -7.61 -1.05
CA GLN A 127 -4.61 -8.71 -2.00
C GLN A 127 -5.98 -9.41 -1.88
N VAL A 128 -6.50 -9.58 -0.65
CA VAL A 128 -7.68 -10.44 -0.40
C VAL A 128 -8.92 -9.98 -1.17
N GLY A 129 -9.18 -8.66 -1.26
CA GLY A 129 -10.32 -8.14 -2.01
C GLY A 129 -10.25 -8.45 -3.52
N PRO A 130 -9.17 -8.04 -4.22
CA PRO A 130 -8.98 -8.39 -5.63
C PRO A 130 -8.95 -9.90 -5.91
N GLU A 131 -8.28 -10.70 -5.06
CA GLU A 131 -8.26 -12.17 -5.19
C GLU A 131 -9.67 -12.78 -5.03
N LEU A 132 -10.44 -12.34 -4.04
CA LEU A 132 -11.83 -12.76 -3.86
C LEU A 132 -12.69 -12.43 -5.08
N ALA A 133 -12.53 -11.22 -5.63
CA ALA A 133 -13.27 -10.80 -6.81
C ALA A 133 -12.96 -11.69 -8.03
N GLU A 134 -11.69 -12.05 -8.21
CA GLU A 134 -11.26 -12.99 -9.25
C GLU A 134 -11.86 -14.38 -9.03
N LEU A 135 -11.70 -14.94 -7.82
CA LEU A 135 -12.17 -16.30 -7.48
C LEU A 135 -13.70 -16.43 -7.56
N LEU A 136 -14.45 -15.36 -7.27
CA LEU A 136 -15.92 -15.34 -7.32
C LEU A 136 -16.46 -14.87 -8.68
N GLY A 137 -15.62 -14.31 -9.56
CA GLY A 137 -16.05 -13.71 -10.81
C GLY A 137 -16.98 -12.51 -10.61
N LEU A 138 -16.65 -11.61 -9.67
CA LEU A 138 -17.46 -10.44 -9.32
C LEU A 138 -16.85 -9.12 -9.85
N PRO A 139 -17.68 -8.14 -10.25
CA PRO A 139 -17.21 -6.77 -10.44
C PRO A 139 -16.65 -6.23 -9.12
N HIS A 140 -15.47 -5.62 -9.19
CA HIS A 140 -14.78 -5.09 -8.02
C HIS A 140 -14.22 -3.70 -8.26
N VAL A 141 -14.45 -2.81 -7.30
CA VAL A 141 -13.79 -1.50 -7.20
C VAL A 141 -12.97 -1.44 -5.92
N SER A 142 -11.69 -1.14 -6.10
CA SER A 142 -10.75 -0.87 -5.03
C SER A 142 -10.81 0.59 -4.56
N LEU A 143 -10.28 0.87 -3.36
CA LEU A 143 -10.17 2.22 -2.78
C LEU A 143 -11.50 3.00 -2.73
N VAL A 144 -12.60 2.33 -2.41
CA VAL A 144 -13.92 2.97 -2.29
C VAL A 144 -13.94 3.86 -1.05
N TYR A 145 -14.05 5.16 -1.29
CA TYR A 145 -14.15 6.19 -0.28
C TYR A 145 -15.59 6.46 0.13
N ASN A 146 -16.56 6.33 -0.78
CA ASN A 146 -17.97 6.43 -0.43
C ASN A 146 -18.82 5.43 -1.21
N ILE A 147 -19.89 4.95 -0.58
CA ILE A 147 -20.97 4.21 -1.26
C ILE A 147 -22.15 5.18 -1.31
N ASP A 148 -22.38 5.75 -2.50
CA ASP A 148 -23.35 6.82 -2.72
C ASP A 148 -24.79 6.31 -2.65
N SER A 149 -25.05 5.20 -3.35
CA SER A 149 -26.37 4.60 -3.40
C SER A 149 -26.29 3.13 -3.76
N VAL A 150 -27.28 2.38 -3.26
CA VAL A 150 -27.52 0.99 -3.62
C VAL A 150 -28.96 0.88 -4.11
N ALA A 151 -29.13 0.59 -5.39
CA ALA A 151 -30.42 0.49 -6.05
C ALA A 151 -30.78 -0.99 -6.22
N THR A 152 -31.74 -1.47 -5.42
CA THR A 152 -32.16 -2.89 -5.41
C THR A 152 -33.03 -3.26 -6.61
N ASP A 153 -33.75 -2.29 -7.18
CA ASP A 153 -34.62 -2.42 -8.36
C ASP A 153 -33.80 -2.63 -9.65
N THR A 154 -32.76 -1.82 -9.84
CA THR A 154 -31.85 -1.90 -10.99
C THR A 154 -30.66 -2.82 -10.73
N ARG A 155 -30.56 -3.39 -9.51
CA ARG A 155 -29.44 -4.19 -9.02
C ARG A 155 -28.10 -3.51 -9.29
N SER A 156 -27.96 -2.27 -8.85
CA SER A 156 -26.74 -1.48 -9.06
C SER A 156 -26.26 -0.81 -7.78
N VAL A 157 -24.97 -0.49 -7.76
CA VAL A 157 -24.33 0.30 -6.69
C VAL A 157 -23.49 1.39 -7.33
N GLU A 158 -23.60 2.60 -6.78
CA GLU A 158 -22.74 3.73 -7.13
C GLU A 158 -21.78 4.02 -6.00
N VAL A 159 -20.52 4.19 -6.37
CA VAL A 159 -19.42 4.41 -5.44
C VAL A 159 -18.55 5.56 -5.91
N GLU A 160 -17.94 6.22 -4.94
CA GLU A 160 -16.82 7.13 -5.16
C GLU A 160 -15.55 6.40 -4.72
N ARG A 161 -14.55 6.31 -5.60
CA ARG A 161 -13.22 5.79 -5.27
C ARG A 161 -12.19 6.90 -5.26
N GLU A 162 -11.22 6.77 -4.37
CA GLU A 162 -9.98 7.54 -4.42
C GLU A 162 -9.07 6.98 -5.52
N THR A 163 -8.39 7.89 -6.21
CA THR A 163 -7.26 7.58 -7.10
C THR A 163 -6.04 8.34 -6.58
N ASP A 164 -4.84 8.03 -7.08
CA ASP A 164 -3.64 8.70 -6.56
C ASP A 164 -3.63 10.22 -6.81
N THR A 165 -4.41 10.70 -7.80
CA THR A 165 -4.47 12.11 -8.23
C THR A 165 -5.84 12.76 -8.05
N GLY A 166 -6.84 12.03 -7.52
CA GLY A 166 -8.19 12.56 -7.38
C GLY A 166 -9.22 11.51 -7.01
N TRP A 167 -10.34 11.50 -7.73
CA TRP A 167 -11.47 10.62 -7.45
C TRP A 167 -12.25 10.26 -8.71
N GLU A 168 -12.97 9.15 -8.63
CA GLU A 168 -13.88 8.72 -9.68
C GLU A 168 -15.20 8.23 -9.10
N ARG A 169 -16.28 8.49 -9.84
CA ARG A 169 -17.59 7.93 -9.54
C ARG A 169 -17.89 6.80 -10.51
N LEU A 170 -18.16 5.63 -9.94
CA LEU A 170 -18.31 4.38 -10.68
C LEU A 170 -19.65 3.73 -10.34
N ARG A 171 -20.29 3.14 -11.35
CA ARG A 171 -21.51 2.34 -11.20
C ARG A 171 -21.20 0.88 -11.56
N LEU A 172 -21.60 -0.03 -10.68
CA LEU A 172 -21.44 -1.47 -10.84
C LEU A 172 -22.80 -2.18 -10.78
N ARG A 173 -22.91 -3.35 -11.42
CA ARG A 173 -24.04 -4.26 -11.23
C ARG A 173 -23.80 -5.15 -10.00
N LEU A 174 -24.86 -5.49 -9.28
CA LEU A 174 -24.85 -6.43 -8.17
C LEU A 174 -25.12 -7.87 -8.68
N PRO A 175 -24.42 -8.90 -8.17
CA PRO A 175 -23.53 -8.84 -7.01
C PRO A 175 -22.18 -8.17 -7.29
N ALA A 176 -21.62 -7.49 -6.28
CA ALA A 176 -20.33 -6.80 -6.41
C ALA A 176 -19.46 -6.94 -5.14
N LEU A 177 -18.16 -6.73 -5.29
CA LEU A 177 -17.21 -6.64 -4.17
C LEU A 177 -16.61 -5.23 -4.14
N LEU A 178 -16.47 -4.64 -2.95
CA LEU A 178 -15.81 -3.35 -2.78
C LEU A 178 -14.75 -3.46 -1.68
N THR A 179 -13.53 -2.97 -1.94
CA THR A 179 -12.59 -2.69 -0.85
C THR A 179 -12.67 -1.22 -0.45
N VAL A 180 -12.87 -0.95 0.84
CA VAL A 180 -13.20 0.40 1.32
C VAL A 180 -12.06 1.07 2.07
N THR A 181 -11.99 2.40 1.97
CA THR A 181 -11.03 3.26 2.69
C THR A 181 -11.70 3.92 3.90
N GLU A 182 -10.95 4.77 4.62
CA GLU A 182 -11.40 5.45 5.83
C GLU A 182 -12.62 6.35 5.63
N GLY A 183 -12.86 6.85 4.41
CA GLY A 183 -13.98 7.74 4.10
C GLY A 183 -15.35 7.08 4.16
N VAL A 184 -15.38 5.75 4.05
CA VAL A 184 -16.64 5.04 3.81
C VAL A 184 -17.59 5.18 4.99
N ALA A 185 -17.09 5.39 6.20
CA ALA A 185 -17.89 5.64 7.39
C ALA A 185 -17.02 6.26 8.48
N PRO A 186 -17.60 7.00 9.43
CA PRO A 186 -16.89 7.38 10.64
C PRO A 186 -16.44 6.14 11.43
N GLU A 187 -15.44 6.33 12.28
CA GLU A 187 -15.04 5.29 13.23
C GLU A 187 -16.06 5.25 14.37
N GLU A 188 -16.69 4.09 14.57
CA GLU A 188 -17.56 3.83 15.71
C GLU A 188 -16.94 2.73 16.57
N PHE A 189 -17.08 2.87 17.89
CA PHE A 189 -16.68 1.86 18.86
C PHE A 189 -17.92 1.43 19.65
N PRO A 190 -18.17 0.13 19.83
CA PRO A 190 -19.32 -0.33 20.59
C PRO A 190 -19.18 0.01 22.07
N THR A 191 -20.31 0.28 22.73
CA THR A 191 -20.33 0.46 24.18
C THR A 191 -20.16 -0.89 24.89
N LYS A 192 -19.88 -0.85 26.20
CA LYS A 192 -19.83 -2.07 27.02
C LYS A 192 -21.16 -2.86 26.96
N SER A 193 -22.29 -2.15 26.95
CA SER A 193 -23.62 -2.78 26.88
C SER A 193 -23.85 -3.45 25.53
N ASP A 194 -23.42 -2.82 24.43
CA ASP A 194 -23.53 -3.41 23.09
C ASP A 194 -22.73 -4.72 23.00
N LEU A 195 -21.52 -4.74 23.57
CA LEU A 195 -20.67 -5.92 23.62
C LEU A 195 -21.28 -7.04 24.46
N GLU A 196 -21.87 -6.73 25.62
CA GLU A 196 -22.55 -7.72 26.47
C GLU A 196 -23.72 -8.38 25.72
N GLN A 197 -24.55 -7.58 25.03
CA GLN A 197 -25.65 -8.08 24.21
C GLN A 197 -25.14 -8.91 23.02
N ALA A 198 -24.05 -8.49 22.37
CA ALA A 198 -23.45 -9.21 21.26
C ALA A 198 -22.85 -10.55 21.70
N ARG A 199 -22.28 -10.66 22.91
CA ARG A 199 -21.73 -11.93 23.45
C ARG A 199 -22.80 -13.01 23.61
N ALA A 200 -24.05 -12.64 23.84
CA ALA A 200 -25.17 -13.56 23.98
C ALA A 200 -25.64 -14.16 22.64
N LYS A 201 -25.25 -13.56 21.50
CA LYS A 201 -25.56 -14.08 20.17
C LYS A 201 -24.64 -15.24 19.80
N SER A 202 -25.17 -16.20 19.04
CA SER A 202 -24.36 -17.29 18.49
C SER A 202 -23.41 -16.81 17.40
N ILE A 203 -22.25 -17.46 17.31
CA ILE A 203 -21.29 -17.31 16.22
C ILE A 203 -21.17 -18.68 15.58
N GLU A 204 -21.43 -18.75 14.27
CA GLU A 204 -21.33 -19.99 13.52
C GLU A 204 -19.87 -20.28 13.18
N VAL A 205 -19.45 -21.53 13.29
CA VAL A 205 -18.07 -21.94 13.00
C VAL A 205 -18.09 -22.94 11.85
N PHE A 206 -17.27 -22.70 10.84
CA PHE A 206 -17.11 -23.56 9.67
C PHE A 206 -15.66 -24.08 9.64
N SER A 207 -15.53 -25.40 9.52
CA SER A 207 -14.28 -26.12 9.33
C SER A 207 -13.88 -26.19 7.83
N CYS A 208 -12.73 -26.77 7.52
CA CYS A 208 -12.40 -27.07 6.11
C CYS A 208 -13.39 -28.06 5.49
N ASP A 209 -13.90 -29.02 6.27
CA ASP A 209 -14.82 -30.05 5.75
C ASP A 209 -16.18 -29.45 5.41
N ASP A 210 -16.67 -28.50 6.22
CA ASP A 210 -17.92 -27.75 5.93
C ASP A 210 -17.82 -26.91 4.65
N LEU A 211 -16.60 -26.49 4.29
CA LEU A 211 -16.31 -25.69 3.09
C LEU A 211 -15.84 -26.53 1.89
N ALA A 212 -15.72 -27.86 2.06
CA ALA A 212 -15.15 -28.78 1.08
C ALA A 212 -13.74 -28.37 0.59
N LEU A 213 -12.89 -27.91 1.52
CA LEU A 213 -11.51 -27.49 1.25
C LEU A 213 -10.51 -28.55 1.71
N SER A 214 -9.45 -28.73 0.92
CA SER A 214 -8.32 -29.59 1.26
C SER A 214 -7.12 -28.80 1.82
N GLU A 215 -6.20 -29.47 2.51
CA GLU A 215 -4.95 -28.85 2.98
C GLU A 215 -4.05 -28.35 1.83
N ALA A 216 -4.26 -28.83 0.60
CA ALA A 216 -3.53 -28.33 -0.57
C ALA A 216 -4.02 -26.94 -1.03
N GLU A 217 -5.15 -26.48 -0.52
CA GLU A 217 -5.77 -25.20 -0.93
C GLU A 217 -5.61 -24.11 0.13
N VAL A 218 -5.42 -24.49 1.40
CA VAL A 218 -5.39 -23.59 2.55
C VAL A 218 -4.24 -23.91 3.52
N GLY A 219 -4.00 -23.02 4.49
CA GLY A 219 -2.94 -23.22 5.49
C GLY A 219 -1.54 -23.20 4.88
N PHE A 220 -0.55 -23.65 5.65
CA PHE A 220 0.85 -23.71 5.18
C PHE A 220 1.01 -24.48 3.86
N SER A 221 0.35 -25.63 3.73
CA SER A 221 0.48 -26.51 2.57
C SER A 221 -0.11 -25.90 1.30
N GLY A 222 -1.22 -25.17 1.41
CA GLY A 222 -1.87 -24.50 0.27
C GLY A 222 -1.41 -23.07 0.01
N SER A 223 -0.55 -22.51 0.87
CA SER A 223 -0.02 -21.15 0.73
C SER A 223 1.14 -21.12 -0.27
N PRO A 224 1.02 -20.39 -1.38
CA PRO A 224 2.13 -20.25 -2.32
C PRO A 224 3.26 -19.35 -1.83
N THR A 225 3.12 -18.63 -0.71
CA THR A 225 4.19 -17.84 -0.07
C THR A 225 4.39 -18.20 1.40
N TRP A 226 5.59 -17.98 1.92
CA TRP A 226 5.89 -18.19 3.33
C TRP A 226 6.95 -17.23 3.88
N VAL A 227 6.89 -16.98 5.20
CA VAL A 227 7.84 -16.12 5.91
C VAL A 227 9.10 -16.90 6.25
N ARG A 228 10.23 -16.56 5.62
CA ARG A 228 11.55 -17.17 5.86
C ARG A 228 12.21 -16.66 7.13
N SER A 229 12.16 -15.35 7.34
CA SER A 229 12.74 -14.69 8.51
C SER A 229 12.05 -13.37 8.84
N LEU A 230 12.21 -12.92 10.08
CA LEU A 230 11.78 -11.60 10.55
C LEU A 230 12.98 -10.86 11.14
N GLU A 231 13.08 -9.59 10.82
CA GLU A 231 14.13 -8.70 11.34
C GLU A 231 13.52 -7.39 11.84
N GLU A 232 13.87 -6.99 13.05
CA GLU A 232 13.48 -5.68 13.58
C GLU A 232 14.39 -4.60 12.99
N VAL A 233 13.78 -3.62 12.34
CA VAL A 233 14.47 -2.45 11.79
C VAL A 233 14.22 -1.28 12.74
N ALA A 234 15.09 -1.14 13.74
CA ALA A 234 15.02 -0.03 14.69
C ALA A 234 15.54 1.25 14.00
N PRO A 235 14.74 2.33 13.91
CA PRO A 235 15.27 3.61 13.48
C PRO A 235 16.17 4.17 14.60
N THR A 236 17.46 4.35 14.32
CA THR A 236 18.30 5.21 15.15
C THR A 236 18.23 6.61 14.57
N ARG A 237 17.79 7.58 15.39
CA ARG A 237 17.66 8.98 15.00
C ARG A 237 18.66 9.79 15.79
N ARG A 238 19.26 10.82 15.17
CA ARG A 238 20.28 11.65 15.85
C ARG A 238 19.73 12.34 17.10
N GLN A 239 18.44 12.71 17.10
CA GLN A 239 17.76 13.36 18.23
C GLN A 239 18.51 14.61 18.74
N LEU A 240 19.18 15.34 17.85
CA LEU A 240 19.86 16.58 18.23
C LEU A 240 18.82 17.68 18.39
N MET A 241 18.67 18.18 19.62
CA MET A 241 17.89 19.38 19.90
C MET A 241 18.78 20.61 19.68
N ILE A 242 18.35 21.50 18.80
CA ILE A 242 19.04 22.77 18.55
C ILE A 242 18.76 23.70 19.72
N ASP A 243 19.82 24.04 20.45
CA ASP A 243 19.79 24.98 21.56
C ASP A 243 20.33 26.33 21.10
N ALA A 244 19.48 27.36 21.18
CA ALA A 244 19.77 28.67 20.65
C ALA A 244 19.02 29.75 21.43
N SER A 245 19.64 30.91 21.54
CA SER A 245 19.14 32.06 22.32
C SER A 245 18.03 32.82 21.60
N SER A 246 17.89 32.63 20.29
CA SER A 246 16.89 33.29 19.46
C SER A 246 16.43 32.41 18.28
N PRO A 247 15.23 32.64 17.73
CA PRO A 247 14.74 31.96 16.53
C PRO A 247 15.70 32.05 15.33
N ALA A 248 16.32 33.20 15.12
CA ALA A 248 17.26 33.43 14.02
C ALA A 248 18.55 32.62 14.15
N GLU A 249 19.11 32.57 15.38
CA GLU A 249 20.26 31.73 15.68
C GLU A 249 19.93 30.25 15.48
N ALA A 250 18.75 29.81 15.91
CA ALA A 250 18.32 28.43 15.79
C ALA A 250 18.15 28.00 14.32
N VAL A 251 17.54 28.84 13.49
CA VAL A 251 17.43 28.60 12.04
C VAL A 251 18.79 28.60 11.38
N THR A 252 19.69 29.51 11.76
CA THR A 252 21.06 29.54 11.23
C THR A 252 21.77 28.22 11.51
N GLN A 253 21.76 27.74 12.76
CA GLN A 253 22.37 26.46 13.11
C GLN A 253 21.73 25.29 12.33
N LEU A 254 20.39 25.27 12.21
CA LEU A 254 19.66 24.24 11.46
C LEU A 254 20.09 24.21 9.98
N VAL A 255 20.09 25.37 9.32
CA VAL A 255 20.42 25.48 7.90
C VAL A 255 21.88 25.12 7.66
N THR A 256 22.80 25.58 8.52
CA THR A 256 24.21 25.18 8.49
C THR A 256 24.36 23.66 8.55
N ILE A 257 23.67 22.98 9.47
CA ILE A 257 23.72 21.51 9.53
C ILE A 257 23.19 20.87 8.24
N LEU A 258 22.01 21.30 7.76
CA LEU A 258 21.40 20.73 6.55
C LEU A 258 22.29 20.92 5.30
N VAL A 259 22.98 22.05 5.23
CA VAL A 259 23.71 22.45 4.04
C VAL A 259 25.15 21.94 4.08
N ASP A 260 25.86 22.14 5.19
CA ASP A 260 27.29 21.82 5.29
C ASP A 260 27.52 20.35 5.65
N GLU A 261 26.71 19.79 6.56
CA GLU A 261 26.82 18.36 6.92
C GLU A 261 26.13 17.47 5.88
N PHE A 262 24.89 17.82 5.50
CA PHE A 262 24.06 16.94 4.65
C PHE A 262 24.01 17.33 3.17
N GLY A 263 24.62 18.44 2.77
CA GLY A 263 24.74 18.81 1.36
C GLY A 263 23.43 19.26 0.71
N LEU A 264 22.46 19.77 1.46
CA LEU A 264 21.22 20.33 0.90
C LEU A 264 21.55 21.37 -0.19
N PHE A 265 20.88 21.26 -1.35
CA PHE A 265 21.14 22.03 -2.59
C PHE A 265 22.46 21.71 -3.33
N SER A 266 23.14 20.61 -2.98
CA SER A 266 24.33 20.11 -3.66
C SER A 266 24.30 18.59 -3.76
N ASP A 267 25.43 17.89 -3.64
CA ASP A 267 25.44 16.43 -3.51
C ASP A 267 24.99 16.04 -2.10
N TRP A 268 23.75 15.53 -2.00
CA TRP A 268 23.15 15.15 -0.72
C TRP A 268 23.90 13.99 -0.06
N LYS A 269 24.36 14.19 1.17
CA LYS A 269 25.05 13.20 2.01
C LYS A 269 24.08 12.57 3.01
N VAL A 270 22.96 12.06 2.51
CA VAL A 270 21.95 11.40 3.34
C VAL A 270 22.30 9.91 3.46
N PRO A 271 22.26 9.31 4.66
CA PRO A 271 22.44 7.87 4.80
C PRO A 271 21.42 7.15 3.92
N GLU A 272 21.88 6.36 2.94
CA GLU A 272 20.98 5.48 2.20
C GLU A 272 20.33 4.51 3.21
N PRO A 273 19.02 4.21 3.07
CA PRO A 273 18.42 3.14 3.85
C PRO A 273 19.25 1.87 3.63
N PRO A 274 19.55 1.11 4.70
CA PRO A 274 20.40 -0.06 4.59
C PRO A 274 19.83 -1.02 3.55
N ARG A 275 20.66 -1.48 2.60
CA ARG A 275 20.28 -2.59 1.71
C ARG A 275 19.96 -3.79 2.58
N LEU A 276 18.74 -4.31 2.44
CA LEU A 276 18.27 -5.49 3.14
C LEU A 276 18.61 -6.75 2.34
N SER A 277 18.62 -6.60 1.02
CA SER A 277 18.94 -7.67 0.09
C SER A 277 20.39 -8.11 0.21
N THR A 278 20.54 -9.41 0.39
CA THR A 278 21.76 -10.12 0.02
C THR A 278 21.70 -10.38 -1.48
N LEU A 279 22.66 -9.85 -2.22
CA LEU A 279 22.88 -10.23 -3.63
C LEU A 279 24.08 -11.17 -3.71
N PRO A 280 24.08 -12.13 -4.64
CA PRO A 280 25.26 -12.94 -4.93
C PRO A 280 26.47 -12.05 -5.25
N THR A 281 27.68 -12.47 -4.88
CA THR A 281 28.92 -11.74 -5.23
C THR A 281 29.43 -12.05 -6.63
N SER A 282 28.79 -12.99 -7.33
CA SER A 282 29.12 -13.42 -8.69
C SER A 282 27.86 -13.98 -9.36
N PRO A 283 27.78 -14.00 -10.70
CA PRO A 283 26.69 -14.65 -11.41
C PRO A 283 26.46 -16.08 -10.93
N LEU A 284 25.20 -16.43 -10.70
CA LEU A 284 24.78 -17.75 -10.25
C LEU A 284 24.89 -18.75 -11.41
N ARG A 285 25.24 -19.99 -11.07
CA ARG A 285 25.25 -21.11 -12.02
C ARG A 285 23.88 -21.78 -12.04
N THR A 286 22.88 -21.07 -12.52
CA THR A 286 21.48 -21.50 -12.62
C THR A 286 20.97 -21.36 -14.05
N ASP A 287 19.80 -21.93 -14.34
CA ASP A 287 19.12 -21.63 -15.61
C ASP A 287 18.77 -20.13 -15.71
N PRO A 288 18.80 -19.54 -16.91
CA PRO A 288 18.40 -18.15 -17.14
C PRO A 288 17.02 -17.81 -16.55
N ALA A 289 16.96 -16.81 -15.67
CA ALA A 289 15.71 -16.39 -15.03
C ALA A 289 15.14 -15.13 -15.69
N ASN A 290 14.24 -15.30 -16.66
CA ASN A 290 13.57 -14.18 -17.31
C ASN A 290 12.66 -13.42 -16.33
N ILE A 291 12.62 -12.10 -16.46
CA ILE A 291 11.89 -11.21 -15.55
C ILE A 291 10.87 -10.42 -16.36
N LEU A 292 9.61 -10.44 -15.93
CA LEU A 292 8.55 -9.62 -16.49
C LEU A 292 8.22 -8.47 -15.53
N VAL A 293 8.41 -7.24 -15.98
CA VAL A 293 7.97 -6.03 -15.28
C VAL A 293 6.63 -5.58 -15.85
N LEU A 294 5.59 -5.51 -15.02
CA LEU A 294 4.35 -4.80 -15.35
C LEU A 294 4.58 -3.31 -15.12
N GLY A 295 4.71 -2.54 -16.20
CA GLY A 295 4.81 -1.10 -16.13
C GLY A 295 3.45 -0.44 -15.90
N GLU A 296 3.47 0.73 -15.28
CA GLU A 296 2.29 1.56 -15.06
C GLU A 296 2.29 2.74 -16.01
N VAL A 297 1.14 2.96 -16.65
CA VAL A 297 0.92 4.02 -17.61
C VAL A 297 -0.26 4.86 -17.14
N ARG A 298 -0.06 6.17 -17.04
CA ARG A 298 -1.07 7.15 -16.64
C ARG A 298 -1.07 8.30 -17.62
N ASP A 299 -2.23 8.62 -18.18
CA ASP A 299 -2.39 9.70 -19.16
C ASP A 299 -1.38 9.64 -20.32
N GLY A 300 -1.06 8.41 -20.77
CA GLY A 300 -0.09 8.14 -21.84
C GLY A 300 1.38 8.24 -21.43
N ARG A 301 1.68 8.53 -20.16
CA ARG A 301 3.04 8.61 -19.61
C ARG A 301 3.36 7.37 -18.78
N ILE A 302 4.59 6.88 -18.92
CA ILE A 302 5.08 5.77 -18.10
C ILE A 302 5.51 6.32 -16.75
N GLU A 303 4.96 5.75 -15.68
CA GLU A 303 5.26 6.16 -14.31
C GLU A 303 6.70 5.81 -13.92
N ARG A 304 7.33 6.67 -13.11
CA ARG A 304 8.74 6.53 -12.71
C ARG A 304 9.05 5.20 -12.04
N VAL A 305 8.12 4.69 -11.22
CA VAL A 305 8.25 3.36 -10.57
C VAL A 305 8.50 2.22 -11.57
N THR A 306 8.04 2.35 -12.82
CA THR A 306 8.33 1.38 -13.88
C THR A 306 9.84 1.26 -14.13
N TRP A 307 10.54 2.39 -14.17
CA TRP A 307 11.99 2.41 -14.42
C TRP A 307 12.80 1.98 -13.20
N GLU A 308 12.30 2.28 -11.99
CA GLU A 308 12.85 1.75 -10.73
C GLU A 308 12.79 0.21 -10.69
N LEU A 309 11.66 -0.36 -11.14
CA LEU A 309 11.48 -1.81 -11.28
C LEU A 309 12.38 -2.41 -12.36
N VAL A 310 12.50 -1.76 -13.52
CA VAL A 310 13.42 -2.19 -14.60
C VAL A 310 14.86 -2.18 -14.12
N ALA A 311 15.28 -1.15 -13.39
CA ALA A 311 16.61 -1.06 -12.80
C ALA A 311 16.89 -2.26 -11.89
N LYS A 312 15.95 -2.57 -10.98
CA LYS A 312 16.08 -3.73 -10.10
C LYS A 312 16.03 -5.06 -10.85
N ALA A 313 15.16 -5.20 -11.84
CA ALA A 313 15.09 -6.39 -12.70
C ALA A 313 16.42 -6.60 -13.43
N THR A 314 17.05 -5.53 -13.92
CA THR A 314 18.36 -5.60 -14.60
C THR A 314 19.47 -6.06 -13.65
N GLU A 315 19.48 -5.55 -12.40
CA GLU A 315 20.41 -6.02 -11.37
C GLU A 315 20.24 -7.53 -11.11
N LEU A 316 19.02 -8.00 -10.91
CA LEU A 316 18.71 -9.42 -10.67
C LEU A 316 19.08 -10.29 -11.89
N ALA A 317 18.74 -9.84 -13.10
CA ALA A 317 19.06 -10.53 -14.36
C ALA A 317 20.57 -10.64 -14.60
N GLY A 318 21.37 -9.68 -14.12
CA GLY A 318 22.83 -9.74 -14.16
C GLY A 318 23.41 -10.93 -13.38
N PHE A 319 22.72 -11.38 -12.32
CA PHE A 319 23.12 -12.55 -11.55
C PHE A 319 22.57 -13.87 -12.10
N THR A 320 21.40 -13.85 -12.73
CA THR A 320 20.72 -15.06 -13.22
C THR A 320 20.86 -15.29 -14.72
N GLN A 321 21.53 -14.38 -15.45
CA GLN A 321 21.69 -14.43 -16.91
C GLN A 321 20.35 -14.41 -17.68
N GLY A 322 19.27 -13.91 -17.07
CA GLY A 322 17.96 -13.77 -17.70
C GLY A 322 17.81 -12.52 -18.56
N ILE A 323 16.69 -12.43 -19.28
CA ILE A 323 16.27 -11.22 -19.99
C ILE A 323 15.13 -10.50 -19.28
N VAL A 324 15.09 -9.17 -19.42
CA VAL A 324 14.10 -8.27 -18.83
C VAL A 324 13.06 -7.90 -19.90
N HIS A 325 11.82 -8.31 -19.63
CA HIS A 325 10.64 -7.93 -20.39
C HIS A 325 9.89 -6.81 -19.67
N LEU A 326 9.42 -5.80 -20.40
CA LEU A 326 8.54 -4.75 -19.91
C LEU A 326 7.19 -4.88 -20.60
N LEU A 327 6.11 -5.10 -19.84
CA LEU A 327 4.73 -5.08 -20.33
C LEU A 327 4.09 -3.72 -20.02
N LEU A 328 3.62 -3.04 -21.05
CA LEU A 328 2.86 -1.79 -20.94
C LEU A 328 1.44 -2.03 -21.49
N LEU A 329 0.43 -1.75 -20.67
CA LEU A 329 -0.98 -1.94 -21.02
C LEU A 329 -1.70 -0.59 -21.11
N GLY A 330 -2.43 -0.36 -22.20
CA GLY A 330 -3.25 0.83 -22.40
C GLY A 330 -3.64 1.04 -23.85
N GLU A 331 -4.75 1.74 -24.11
CA GLU A 331 -5.23 1.98 -25.48
C GLU A 331 -4.18 2.69 -26.36
N ALA A 332 -3.57 3.76 -25.84
CA ALA A 332 -2.63 4.61 -26.58
C ALA A 332 -1.15 4.40 -26.17
N VAL A 333 -0.80 3.25 -25.58
CA VAL A 333 0.60 3.00 -25.22
C VAL A 333 1.37 2.46 -26.43
N GLY A 334 2.37 3.23 -26.84
CA GLY A 334 3.23 2.92 -27.98
C GLY A 334 4.67 3.40 -27.79
N PRO A 335 5.54 3.18 -28.78
CA PRO A 335 6.94 3.59 -28.75
C PRO A 335 7.16 5.08 -28.41
N GLU A 336 6.20 5.93 -28.76
CA GLU A 336 6.19 7.36 -28.49
C GLU A 336 6.13 7.74 -27.00
N ALA A 337 5.66 6.84 -26.14
CA ALA A 337 5.62 7.03 -24.70
C ALA A 337 6.96 6.71 -24.01
N LEU A 338 7.89 6.07 -24.72
CA LEU A 338 9.18 5.70 -24.18
C LEU A 338 10.12 6.92 -24.07
N PRO A 339 10.91 7.04 -23.00
CA PRO A 339 12.02 7.97 -22.97
C PRO A 339 13.04 7.61 -24.07
N GLY A 340 13.88 8.57 -24.45
CA GLY A 340 14.91 8.34 -25.48
C GLY A 340 15.89 7.22 -25.15
N GLU A 341 16.07 6.90 -23.86
CA GLU A 341 16.93 5.84 -23.38
C GLU A 341 16.13 4.88 -22.48
N THR A 342 16.03 3.61 -22.89
CA THR A 342 15.24 2.55 -22.24
C THR A 342 16.16 1.50 -21.62
N TYR A 343 17.10 1.98 -20.80
CA TYR A 343 18.17 1.18 -20.20
C TYR A 343 17.65 -0.09 -19.51
N GLY A 344 18.40 -1.19 -19.67
CA GLY A 344 18.17 -2.43 -18.92
C GLY A 344 17.10 -3.37 -19.51
N VAL A 345 16.18 -2.85 -20.32
CA VAL A 345 15.11 -3.63 -20.97
C VAL A 345 15.63 -4.36 -22.20
N ASP A 346 15.29 -5.65 -22.34
CA ASP A 346 15.60 -6.43 -23.55
C ASP A 346 14.42 -6.46 -24.52
N HIS A 347 13.20 -6.58 -23.99
CA HIS A 347 11.95 -6.63 -24.76
C HIS A 347 10.88 -5.72 -24.17
N ILE A 348 10.20 -4.94 -25.01
CA ILE A 348 9.04 -4.12 -24.64
C ILE A 348 7.80 -4.64 -25.37
N HIS A 349 6.79 -4.97 -24.58
CA HIS A 349 5.52 -5.52 -25.00
C HIS A 349 4.42 -4.48 -24.83
N PHE A 350 3.88 -3.99 -25.94
CA PHE A 350 2.76 -3.07 -25.94
C PHE A 350 1.45 -3.85 -26.09
N GLY A 351 0.69 -3.95 -25.00
CA GLY A 351 -0.67 -4.47 -25.00
C GLY A 351 -1.67 -3.33 -25.19
N SER A 352 -2.14 -3.15 -26.42
CA SER A 352 -3.17 -2.16 -26.76
C SER A 352 -4.43 -2.87 -27.24
N SER A 353 -5.57 -2.45 -26.67
CA SER A 353 -6.90 -2.92 -27.05
C SER A 353 -7.90 -1.79 -26.75
N PRO A 354 -8.94 -1.58 -27.58
CA PRO A 354 -10.02 -0.65 -27.27
C PRO A 354 -10.71 -0.94 -25.93
N HIS A 355 -10.62 -2.17 -25.42
CA HIS A 355 -11.12 -2.54 -24.11
C HIS A 355 -10.33 -1.87 -22.97
N LEU A 356 -9.03 -1.63 -23.17
CA LEU A 356 -8.13 -0.96 -22.21
C LEU A 356 -8.22 0.58 -22.25
N ALA A 357 -9.19 1.16 -22.97
CA ALA A 357 -9.44 2.60 -23.02
C ALA A 357 -9.89 3.17 -21.66
N THR A 358 -10.63 2.36 -20.90
CA THR A 358 -11.03 2.67 -19.53
C THR A 358 -10.42 1.62 -18.61
N TYR A 359 -9.78 2.05 -17.53
CA TYR A 359 -9.16 1.10 -16.59
C TYR A 359 -10.20 0.15 -16.00
N GLN A 360 -10.11 -1.12 -16.41
CA GLN A 360 -10.87 -2.24 -15.87
C GLN A 360 -9.88 -3.27 -15.30
N PRO A 361 -9.79 -3.43 -13.97
CA PRO A 361 -8.73 -4.22 -13.35
C PRO A 361 -8.62 -5.67 -13.86
N TRP A 362 -9.76 -6.32 -14.15
CA TRP A 362 -9.78 -7.70 -14.64
C TRP A 362 -9.26 -7.84 -16.07
N GLU A 363 -9.45 -6.84 -16.93
CA GLU A 363 -8.94 -6.88 -18.30
C GLU A 363 -7.42 -6.78 -18.31
N HIS A 364 -6.88 -5.88 -17.48
CA HIS A 364 -5.44 -5.77 -17.25
C HIS A 364 -4.86 -7.04 -16.62
N ALA A 365 -5.56 -7.65 -15.65
CA ALA A 365 -5.14 -8.90 -15.04
C ALA A 365 -5.14 -10.05 -16.06
N ALA A 366 -6.17 -10.17 -16.91
CA ALA A 366 -6.22 -11.20 -17.94
C ALA A 366 -5.12 -11.04 -19.00
N CYS A 367 -4.82 -9.79 -19.39
CA CYS A 367 -3.67 -9.45 -20.23
C CYS A 367 -2.34 -9.89 -19.59
N LEU A 368 -2.15 -9.63 -18.30
CA LEU A 368 -0.98 -10.08 -17.56
C LEU A 368 -0.90 -11.61 -17.50
N VAL A 369 -2.03 -12.29 -17.25
CA VAL A 369 -2.11 -13.76 -17.23
C VAL A 369 -1.70 -14.37 -18.58
N ASP A 370 -2.25 -13.87 -19.69
CA ASP A 370 -1.89 -14.32 -21.05
C ASP A 370 -0.40 -14.09 -21.33
N THR A 371 0.13 -12.94 -20.91
CA THR A 371 1.56 -12.62 -21.05
C THR A 371 2.45 -13.56 -20.24
N ILE A 372 2.10 -13.84 -18.98
CA ILE A 372 2.82 -14.80 -18.12
C ILE A 372 2.82 -16.19 -18.75
N GLN A 373 1.68 -16.64 -19.27
CA GLN A 373 1.55 -17.97 -19.89
C GLN A 373 2.39 -18.11 -21.17
N ARG A 374 2.48 -17.03 -21.97
CA ARG A 374 3.26 -17.00 -23.22
C ARG A 374 4.77 -16.92 -22.94
N LEU A 375 5.19 -15.97 -22.09
CA LEU A 375 6.60 -15.71 -21.84
C LEU A 375 7.23 -16.66 -20.83
N ARG A 376 6.42 -17.28 -19.96
CA ARG A 376 6.85 -18.13 -18.83
C ARG A 376 8.03 -17.53 -18.07
N PRO A 377 7.91 -16.28 -17.59
CA PRO A 377 9.00 -15.66 -16.85
C PRO A 377 9.26 -16.44 -15.56
N ARG A 378 10.47 -16.29 -15.01
CA ARG A 378 10.81 -16.79 -13.69
C ARG A 378 10.33 -15.85 -12.58
N PHE A 379 10.38 -14.54 -12.81
CA PHE A 379 9.89 -13.52 -11.88
C PHE A 379 8.89 -12.56 -12.55
N VAL A 380 7.89 -12.10 -11.80
CA VAL A 380 6.97 -11.02 -12.23
C VAL A 380 6.98 -9.91 -11.18
N LEU A 381 7.37 -8.71 -11.59
CA LEU A 381 7.47 -7.54 -10.73
C LEU A 381 6.45 -6.48 -11.18
N GLY A 382 5.78 -5.84 -10.22
CA GLY A 382 4.87 -4.74 -10.50
C GLY A 382 4.92 -3.65 -9.43
N PRO A 383 4.35 -2.48 -9.67
CA PRO A 383 4.31 -1.40 -8.69
C PRO A 383 3.31 -1.70 -7.57
N SER A 384 3.57 -1.23 -6.35
CA SER A 384 2.65 -1.30 -5.20
C SER A 384 1.74 -0.06 -5.15
N THR A 385 1.31 0.45 -6.30
CA THR A 385 0.35 1.55 -6.48
C THR A 385 -1.08 1.03 -6.46
N ALA A 386 -2.08 1.92 -6.58
CA ALA A 386 -3.47 1.52 -6.75
C ALA A 386 -3.67 0.54 -7.93
N TYR A 387 -2.93 0.75 -9.02
CA TYR A 387 -2.95 -0.11 -10.20
C TYR A 387 -2.39 -1.52 -9.92
N GLY A 388 -1.13 -1.62 -9.48
CA GLY A 388 -0.51 -2.93 -9.31
C GLY A 388 -1.07 -3.74 -8.12
N ARG A 389 -1.58 -3.06 -7.08
CA ARG A 389 -2.30 -3.71 -5.96
C ARG A 389 -3.66 -4.27 -6.34
N ASP A 390 -4.19 -3.96 -7.52
CA ASP A 390 -5.46 -4.51 -8.02
C ASP A 390 -5.20 -5.56 -9.12
N VAL A 391 -4.26 -5.29 -10.03
CA VAL A 391 -3.96 -6.18 -11.18
C VAL A 391 -3.17 -7.44 -10.79
N LEU A 392 -2.07 -7.33 -10.03
CA LEU A 392 -1.23 -8.49 -9.73
C LEU A 392 -1.93 -9.55 -8.87
N PRO A 393 -2.70 -9.21 -7.81
CA PRO A 393 -3.34 -10.24 -6.98
C PRO A 393 -4.41 -11.01 -7.75
N ARG A 394 -5.08 -10.37 -8.71
CA ARG A 394 -6.01 -11.07 -9.62
C ARG A 394 -5.28 -12.06 -10.51
N ALA A 395 -4.18 -11.64 -11.14
CA ALA A 395 -3.36 -12.55 -11.95
C ALA A 395 -2.81 -13.71 -11.11
N ALA A 396 -2.39 -13.43 -9.86
CA ALA A 396 -1.95 -14.45 -8.92
C ALA A 396 -3.07 -15.44 -8.57
N ALA A 397 -4.29 -14.96 -8.26
CA ALA A 397 -5.45 -15.80 -8.00
C ALA A 397 -5.84 -16.66 -9.22
N ALA A 398 -5.87 -16.08 -10.42
CA ALA A 398 -6.21 -16.77 -11.66
C ALA A 398 -5.22 -17.89 -12.01
N LEU A 399 -3.94 -17.73 -11.67
CA LEU A 399 -2.88 -18.69 -11.96
C LEU A 399 -2.52 -19.60 -10.76
N GLY A 400 -3.06 -19.33 -9.57
CA GLY A 400 -2.70 -20.04 -8.35
C GLY A 400 -1.28 -19.74 -7.85
N LEU A 401 -0.78 -18.53 -8.08
CA LEU A 401 0.59 -18.11 -7.78
C LEU A 401 0.70 -17.33 -6.47
N GLY A 402 1.91 -17.29 -5.93
CA GLY A 402 2.27 -16.54 -4.74
C GLY A 402 2.71 -15.12 -5.08
N LEU A 403 2.21 -14.15 -4.31
CA LEU A 403 2.49 -12.73 -4.49
C LEU A 403 2.89 -12.09 -3.16
N THR A 404 4.10 -11.55 -3.07
CA THR A 404 4.48 -10.71 -1.93
C THR A 404 4.16 -9.25 -2.23
N ALA A 405 3.29 -8.64 -1.43
CA ALA A 405 2.93 -7.24 -1.61
C ALA A 405 3.91 -6.28 -0.94
N ASP A 406 4.10 -5.13 -1.56
CA ASP A 406 4.71 -3.93 -0.99
C ASP A 406 6.15 -4.12 -0.53
N CYS A 407 6.93 -4.85 -1.33
CA CYS A 407 8.35 -5.06 -1.10
C CYS A 407 9.12 -3.75 -1.13
N ILE A 408 10.11 -3.64 -0.26
CA ILE A 408 11.02 -2.49 -0.15
C ILE A 408 12.44 -2.82 -0.62
N ASP A 409 12.72 -4.11 -0.81
CA ASP A 409 13.93 -4.60 -1.46
C ASP A 409 13.66 -6.00 -2.05
N LEU A 410 14.50 -6.42 -2.99
CA LEU A 410 14.46 -7.74 -3.62
C LEU A 410 15.88 -8.30 -3.70
N GLY A 411 16.06 -9.57 -3.40
CA GLY A 411 17.35 -10.27 -3.49
C GLY A 411 17.22 -11.63 -4.15
N LEU A 412 18.33 -12.35 -4.22
CA LEU A 412 18.37 -13.74 -4.67
C LEU A 412 19.03 -14.58 -3.59
N ASP A 413 18.51 -15.77 -3.35
CA ASP A 413 19.27 -16.76 -2.59
C ASP A 413 20.26 -17.53 -3.48
N GLU A 414 21.01 -18.44 -2.87
CA GLU A 414 22.04 -19.23 -3.54
C GLU A 414 21.49 -20.12 -4.66
N THR A 415 20.18 -20.39 -4.66
CA THR A 415 19.50 -21.19 -5.69
C THR A 415 18.99 -20.35 -6.86
N GLY A 416 19.10 -19.02 -6.77
CA GLY A 416 18.50 -18.09 -7.72
C GLY A 416 17.01 -17.87 -7.51
N SER A 417 16.45 -18.22 -6.33
CA SER A 417 15.05 -17.93 -5.98
C SER A 417 14.92 -16.51 -5.40
N LEU A 418 13.76 -15.89 -5.59
CA LEU A 418 13.53 -14.49 -5.20
C LEU A 418 13.34 -14.34 -3.68
N LEU A 419 14.19 -13.52 -3.07
CA LEU A 419 14.03 -13.05 -1.68
C LEU A 419 13.27 -11.74 -1.68
N GLN A 420 12.10 -11.73 -1.04
CA GLN A 420 11.16 -10.61 -1.10
C GLN A 420 11.08 -9.91 0.27
N TYR A 421 11.63 -8.70 0.39
CA TYR A 421 11.72 -8.00 1.67
C TYR A 421 10.52 -7.10 1.86
N LYS A 422 9.60 -7.52 2.73
CA LYS A 422 8.33 -6.87 2.98
C LYS A 422 8.29 -6.22 4.37
N PRO A 423 8.01 -4.91 4.49
CA PRO A 423 7.74 -4.30 5.77
C PRO A 423 6.41 -4.79 6.34
N ALA A 424 6.36 -4.97 7.66
CA ALA A 424 5.18 -5.30 8.43
C ALA A 424 5.12 -4.45 9.70
N PHE A 425 3.93 -4.32 10.29
CA PHE A 425 3.70 -3.59 11.55
C PHE A 425 4.15 -2.13 11.50
N GLY A 426 3.68 -1.42 10.47
CA GLY A 426 4.17 -0.07 10.17
C GLY A 426 5.65 -0.04 9.82
N GLY A 427 6.19 -1.17 9.32
CA GLY A 427 7.57 -1.42 8.88
C GLY A 427 8.64 -1.51 9.96
N SER A 428 8.27 -1.62 11.24
CA SER A 428 9.26 -1.84 12.33
C SER A 428 9.91 -3.21 12.22
N ILE A 429 9.25 -4.10 11.49
CA ILE A 429 9.71 -5.43 11.15
C ILE A 429 9.79 -5.53 9.63
N VAL A 430 10.85 -6.13 9.13
CA VAL A 430 10.95 -6.60 7.75
C VAL A 430 10.86 -8.11 7.78
N ALA A 431 9.94 -8.65 7.00
CA ALA A 431 9.82 -10.06 6.73
C ALA A 431 10.52 -10.38 5.40
N THR A 432 11.39 -11.40 5.40
CA THR A 432 11.87 -11.99 4.15
C THR A 432 10.90 -13.08 3.75
N ILE A 433 10.26 -12.92 2.59
CA ILE A 433 9.26 -13.84 2.05
C ILE A 433 9.87 -14.62 0.87
N SER A 434 9.49 -15.88 0.75
CA SER A 434 9.82 -16.74 -0.39
C SER A 434 8.57 -17.39 -0.96
N SER A 435 8.63 -17.81 -2.22
CA SER A 435 7.49 -18.38 -2.95
C SER A 435 7.71 -19.86 -3.27
N HIS A 436 6.63 -20.66 -3.23
CA HIS A 436 6.59 -22.07 -3.64
C HIS A 436 6.16 -22.25 -5.10
N THR A 437 5.77 -21.17 -5.78
CA THR A 437 5.20 -21.17 -7.13
C THR A 437 6.07 -20.38 -8.09
N ILE A 438 5.89 -20.64 -9.40
CA ILE A 438 6.66 -20.04 -10.48
C ILE A 438 5.67 -19.52 -11.53
N PRO A 439 5.77 -18.25 -11.99
CA PRO A 439 6.74 -17.24 -11.55
C PRO A 439 6.60 -16.82 -10.09
N GLU A 440 7.70 -16.39 -9.49
CA GLU A 440 7.68 -15.71 -8.19
C GLU A 440 7.26 -14.25 -8.43
N MET A 441 6.19 -13.80 -7.74
CA MET A 441 5.60 -12.49 -8.00
C MET A 441 5.78 -11.54 -6.81
N ALA A 442 6.09 -10.26 -7.08
CA ALA A 442 6.16 -9.23 -6.06
C ALA A 442 5.59 -7.89 -6.56
N THR A 443 4.87 -7.18 -5.71
CA THR A 443 4.72 -5.72 -5.88
C THR A 443 5.79 -4.99 -5.09
N VAL A 444 6.31 -3.90 -5.65
CA VAL A 444 7.40 -3.09 -5.06
C VAL A 444 6.89 -1.68 -4.82
N ARG A 445 7.19 -1.14 -3.64
CA ARG A 445 6.80 0.21 -3.27
C ARG A 445 7.51 1.26 -4.14
N PRO A 446 6.80 2.27 -4.67
CA PRO A 446 7.44 3.37 -5.39
C PRO A 446 8.52 4.10 -4.55
N GLY A 447 9.56 4.59 -5.23
CA GLY A 447 10.62 5.42 -4.66
C GLY A 447 11.69 4.65 -3.87
N VAL A 448 11.62 3.31 -3.79
CA VAL A 448 12.59 2.51 -3.03
C VAL A 448 13.85 2.16 -3.81
N PHE A 449 13.80 2.20 -5.14
CA PHE A 449 14.97 1.97 -6.00
C PHE A 449 15.29 3.21 -6.83
N SER A 450 16.55 3.36 -7.22
CA SER A 450 16.94 4.38 -8.17
C SER A 450 16.45 4.00 -9.57
N ALA A 451 15.80 4.95 -10.27
CA ALA A 451 15.31 4.74 -11.63
C ALA A 451 16.44 4.54 -12.67
N VAL A 452 17.69 4.85 -12.31
CA VAL A 452 18.87 4.70 -13.16
C VAL A 452 19.90 3.84 -12.42
N PRO A 453 20.24 2.64 -12.90
CA PRO A 453 21.40 1.92 -12.37
C PRO A 453 22.67 2.68 -12.75
N ALA A 454 23.51 3.04 -11.77
CA ALA A 454 24.85 3.58 -11.99
C ALA A 454 25.77 2.65 -12.82
N GLN A 455 25.35 1.40 -13.05
CA GLN A 455 26.07 0.39 -13.84
C GLN A 455 25.49 0.15 -15.25
N SER A 456 24.50 0.92 -15.70
CA SER A 456 23.88 0.73 -17.02
C SER A 456 24.65 1.42 -18.15
N LEU A 457 25.91 1.01 -18.37
CA LEU A 457 26.59 1.23 -19.64
C LEU A 457 26.40 -0.03 -20.52
N GLN A 458 25.60 0.15 -21.57
CA GLN A 458 25.49 -0.71 -22.77
C GLN A 458 24.57 -1.96 -22.73
N LYS A 459 23.25 -1.75 -22.79
CA LYS A 459 22.38 -2.64 -23.57
C LYS A 459 21.98 -1.93 -24.87
N GLY A 460 21.81 -2.68 -25.96
CA GLY A 460 21.34 -2.14 -27.25
C GLY A 460 19.87 -1.68 -27.18
N THR A 461 19.33 -1.16 -28.29
CA THR A 461 17.92 -0.79 -28.39
C THR A 461 17.02 -2.02 -28.12
N PRO A 462 16.02 -1.94 -27.23
CA PRO A 462 15.16 -3.09 -26.92
C PRO A 462 14.32 -3.52 -28.12
N ILE A 463 14.00 -4.81 -28.19
CA ILE A 463 13.04 -5.34 -29.17
C ILE A 463 11.65 -4.89 -28.75
N GLN A 464 10.94 -4.20 -29.64
CA GLN A 464 9.60 -3.68 -29.38
C GLN A 464 8.57 -4.46 -30.17
N GLU A 465 7.55 -5.00 -29.48
CA GLU A 465 6.46 -5.73 -30.13
C GLU A 465 5.09 -5.32 -29.60
N ARG A 466 4.10 -5.32 -30.49
CA ARG A 466 2.69 -5.23 -30.11
C ARG A 466 2.16 -6.64 -29.94
N ILE A 467 1.59 -6.92 -28.77
CA ILE A 467 1.00 -8.22 -28.49
C ILE A 467 -0.52 -8.08 -28.55
N ASP A 468 -1.16 -8.91 -29.37
CA ASP A 468 -2.60 -9.10 -29.32
C ASP A 468 -2.94 -9.97 -28.10
N LEU A 469 -3.46 -9.32 -27.06
CA LEU A 469 -3.76 -9.92 -25.78
C LEU A 469 -5.21 -10.35 -25.73
N ARG A 470 -5.44 -11.57 -25.23
CA ARG A 470 -6.80 -12.09 -25.10
C ARG A 470 -7.47 -11.49 -23.88
N VAL A 471 -8.36 -10.51 -24.10
CA VAL A 471 -9.26 -10.02 -23.05
C VAL A 471 -10.52 -10.89 -23.03
N PRO A 472 -10.84 -11.58 -21.91
CA PRO A 472 -12.09 -12.31 -21.80
C PRO A 472 -13.27 -11.34 -21.87
N ARG A 473 -14.28 -11.65 -22.69
CA ARG A 473 -15.55 -10.93 -22.63
C ARG A 473 -16.29 -11.35 -21.36
N HIS A 474 -16.14 -10.57 -20.29
CA HIS A 474 -16.91 -10.79 -19.08
C HIS A 474 -18.34 -10.25 -19.21
N ALA A 475 -19.23 -10.77 -18.37
CA ALA A 475 -20.64 -10.39 -18.33
C ALA A 475 -20.92 -9.07 -17.57
N PHE A 476 -19.89 -8.43 -17.01
CA PHE A 476 -20.03 -7.21 -16.23
C PHE A 476 -19.06 -6.12 -16.71
N SER A 477 -19.54 -4.87 -16.68
CA SER A 477 -18.78 -3.67 -16.97
C SER A 477 -18.96 -2.69 -15.82
N ILE A 478 -17.87 -2.03 -15.39
CA ILE A 478 -17.96 -0.89 -14.48
C ILE A 478 -18.10 0.36 -15.33
N GLN A 479 -19.15 1.12 -15.10
CA GLN A 479 -19.39 2.37 -15.81
C GLN A 479 -18.82 3.53 -15.00
N ARG A 480 -17.90 4.31 -15.59
CA ARG A 480 -17.55 5.61 -15.04
C ARG A 480 -18.69 6.60 -15.29
N VAL A 481 -19.24 7.14 -14.22
CA VAL A 481 -20.36 8.12 -14.27
C VAL A 481 -19.91 9.53 -13.88
N GLY A 482 -18.68 9.67 -13.37
CA GLY A 482 -18.07 10.96 -13.05
C GLY A 482 -16.63 10.81 -12.55
N GLY A 483 -16.01 11.94 -12.20
CA GLY A 483 -14.70 11.98 -11.59
C GLY A 483 -14.09 13.37 -11.66
N GLY A 484 -12.97 13.55 -10.96
CA GLY A 484 -12.19 14.78 -10.98
C GLY A 484 -10.77 14.53 -10.53
N THR A 485 -9.84 15.32 -11.05
CA THR A 485 -8.50 15.44 -10.48
C THR A 485 -8.54 16.43 -9.33
N LEU A 486 -7.79 16.18 -8.27
CA LEU A 486 -7.54 17.22 -7.30
C LEU A 486 -6.66 18.30 -7.97
N PRO A 487 -6.80 19.60 -7.59
CA PRO A 487 -5.83 20.61 -7.97
C PRO A 487 -4.44 20.09 -7.63
N ASP A 488 -3.41 20.40 -8.42
CA ASP A 488 -2.04 20.02 -8.08
C ASP A 488 -1.76 20.38 -6.63
N LEU A 489 -1.69 19.34 -5.79
CA LEU A 489 -1.52 19.48 -4.35
C LEU A 489 -0.06 19.81 -4.00
N GLY A 490 0.79 19.93 -5.02
CA GLY A 490 2.15 20.43 -4.90
C GLY A 490 3.17 19.35 -4.60
N ALA A 491 2.88 18.06 -4.84
CA ALA A 491 3.89 17.07 -5.20
C ALA A 491 3.34 15.65 -5.26
N ASP A 492 3.91 14.95 -6.22
CA ASP A 492 4.15 13.53 -6.21
C ASP A 492 4.91 13.09 -4.93
N LEU A 493 4.17 12.82 -3.85
CA LEU A 493 4.71 12.40 -2.54
C LEU A 493 5.59 11.15 -2.65
N ASP A 494 5.31 10.29 -3.63
CA ASP A 494 5.98 9.02 -3.85
C ASP A 494 7.39 9.22 -4.43
N HIS A 495 7.64 10.37 -5.08
CA HIS A 495 8.91 10.70 -5.73
C HIS A 495 9.61 11.95 -5.17
N ALA A 496 9.03 12.60 -4.17
CA ALA A 496 9.56 13.82 -3.59
C ALA A 496 10.88 13.62 -2.81
N GLU A 497 11.90 14.42 -3.16
CA GLU A 497 13.17 14.44 -2.41
C GLU A 497 13.05 15.19 -1.07
N ILE A 498 12.26 16.26 -1.05
CA ILE A 498 11.93 17.05 0.15
C ILE A 498 10.42 16.99 0.37
N VAL A 499 10.00 16.69 1.59
CA VAL A 499 8.59 16.71 1.99
C VAL A 499 8.42 17.54 3.26
N VAL A 500 7.45 18.46 3.25
CA VAL A 500 7.05 19.27 4.38
C VAL A 500 5.74 18.73 4.95
N GLY A 501 5.77 18.26 6.20
CA GLY A 501 4.60 17.74 6.91
C GLY A 501 3.88 18.82 7.70
N ILE A 502 2.58 18.94 7.50
CA ILE A 502 1.69 19.86 8.23
C ILE A 502 0.93 19.08 9.31
N GLY A 503 1.12 19.48 10.57
CA GLY A 503 0.35 18.97 11.71
C GLY A 503 -0.64 19.99 12.26
N LYS A 504 -1.50 19.56 13.20
CA LYS A 504 -2.49 20.46 13.84
C LYS A 504 -1.88 21.70 14.48
N GLY A 505 -0.63 21.62 14.93
CA GLY A 505 0.08 22.74 15.54
C GLY A 505 0.32 23.93 14.59
N VAL A 506 0.11 23.75 13.28
CA VAL A 506 0.18 24.82 12.27
C VAL A 506 -1.08 25.69 12.25
N GLY A 507 -2.24 25.16 12.67
CA GLY A 507 -3.53 25.85 12.51
C GLY A 507 -4.01 25.96 11.06
N ALA A 508 -5.34 26.06 10.87
CA ALA A 508 -5.94 26.16 9.54
C ALA A 508 -5.48 27.41 8.77
N ASP A 509 -5.23 28.52 9.47
CA ASP A 509 -4.74 29.78 8.93
C ASP A 509 -3.24 29.76 8.55
N GLY A 510 -2.48 28.76 9.05
CA GLY A 510 -1.08 28.54 8.72
C GLY A 510 -0.86 27.66 7.48
N VAL A 511 -1.85 26.88 7.05
CA VAL A 511 -1.71 25.88 5.98
C VAL A 511 -1.15 26.49 4.69
N GLU A 512 -1.75 27.58 4.21
CA GLU A 512 -1.35 28.20 2.93
C GLU A 512 0.05 28.82 3.00
N LYS A 513 0.47 29.30 4.18
CA LYS A 513 1.84 29.80 4.40
C LYS A 513 2.85 28.67 4.27
N VAL A 514 2.56 27.50 4.83
CA VAL A 514 3.43 26.32 4.72
C VAL A 514 3.45 25.79 3.28
N ARG A 515 2.30 25.77 2.58
CA ARG A 515 2.26 25.39 1.16
C ARG A 515 3.11 26.31 0.29
N SER A 516 3.01 27.61 0.51
CA SER A 516 3.83 28.62 -0.18
C SER A 516 5.33 28.41 0.07
N PHE A 517 5.72 28.08 1.31
CA PHE A 517 7.10 27.73 1.67
C PHE A 517 7.56 26.45 0.95
N ALA A 518 6.76 25.39 1.00
CA ALA A 518 7.08 24.13 0.33
C ALA A 518 7.27 24.31 -1.17
N GLN A 519 6.39 25.09 -1.82
CA GLN A 519 6.50 25.39 -3.25
C GLN A 519 7.81 26.11 -3.59
N ARG A 520 8.24 27.09 -2.80
CA ARG A 520 9.54 27.78 -3.00
C ARG A 520 10.73 26.86 -2.83
N LEU A 521 10.62 25.88 -1.92
CA LEU A 521 11.65 24.88 -1.67
C LEU A 521 11.66 23.77 -2.74
N GLY A 522 10.69 23.73 -3.65
CA GLY A 522 10.48 22.59 -4.55
C GLY A 522 10.09 21.31 -3.79
N ALA A 523 9.49 21.47 -2.61
CA ALA A 523 9.14 20.40 -1.70
C ALA A 523 7.66 20.01 -1.83
N ALA A 524 7.41 18.73 -1.61
CA ALA A 524 6.08 18.18 -1.42
C ALA A 524 5.45 18.62 -0.10
N VAL A 525 4.11 18.57 -0.04
CA VAL A 525 3.37 18.74 1.20
C VAL A 525 2.67 17.44 1.58
N CYS A 526 2.81 17.04 2.84
CA CYS A 526 2.01 15.95 3.42
C CYS A 526 1.30 16.41 4.69
N THR A 527 0.40 15.58 5.20
CA THR A 527 -0.40 15.90 6.39
C THR A 527 -0.59 14.71 7.32
N THR A 528 -0.94 14.99 8.58
CA THR A 528 -1.33 13.96 9.56
C THR A 528 -2.81 13.60 9.39
N ARG A 529 -3.23 12.40 9.83
CA ARG A 529 -4.64 11.99 9.82
C ARG A 529 -5.57 13.05 10.45
N ASP A 530 -5.22 13.58 11.61
CA ASP A 530 -6.07 14.57 12.30
C ASP A 530 -6.35 15.83 11.47
N VAL A 531 -5.39 16.26 10.64
CA VAL A 531 -5.51 17.46 9.79
C VAL A 531 -6.36 17.15 8.55
N ALA A 532 -6.25 15.93 8.02
CA ALA A 532 -7.10 15.48 6.93
C ALA A 532 -8.55 15.27 7.38
N ASP A 533 -8.76 14.72 8.58
CA ASP A 533 -10.08 14.54 9.19
C ASP A 533 -10.77 15.89 9.49
N GLU A 534 -10.01 16.95 9.77
CA GLU A 534 -10.54 18.33 9.89
C GLU A 534 -10.78 19.02 8.53
N GLY A 535 -10.42 18.39 7.42
CA GLY A 535 -10.63 18.92 6.07
C GLY A 535 -9.71 20.07 5.69
N TRP A 536 -8.61 20.30 6.41
CA TRP A 536 -7.64 21.36 6.07
C TRP A 536 -6.85 21.01 4.79
N LEU A 537 -6.55 19.72 4.62
CA LEU A 537 -5.85 19.18 3.46
C LEU A 537 -6.49 17.86 3.06
N PRO A 538 -6.44 17.48 1.77
CA PRO A 538 -7.05 16.25 1.28
C PRO A 538 -6.30 15.00 1.76
N ARG A 539 -7.02 13.87 1.85
CA ARG A 539 -6.48 12.60 2.36
C ARG A 539 -5.39 11.99 1.49
N GLN A 540 -5.31 12.35 0.22
CA GLN A 540 -4.24 11.95 -0.68
C GLN A 540 -2.86 12.40 -0.18
N LEU A 541 -2.82 13.44 0.66
CA LEU A 541 -1.60 13.92 1.32
C LEU A 541 -1.34 13.29 2.70
N GLN A 542 -2.24 12.44 3.19
CA GLN A 542 -2.12 11.80 4.50
C GLN A 542 -0.96 10.82 4.47
N VAL A 543 -0.03 10.98 5.41
CA VAL A 543 1.09 10.06 5.62
C VAL A 543 0.94 9.37 6.97
N GLY A 544 1.24 8.07 7.03
CA GLY A 544 1.13 7.26 8.24
C GLY A 544 0.61 5.86 7.98
N LEU A 545 0.31 5.12 9.06
CA LEU A 545 -0.18 3.74 9.05
C LEU A 545 -1.45 3.55 8.20
N THR A 546 -2.35 4.53 8.23
CA THR A 546 -3.58 4.58 7.42
C THR A 546 -3.45 5.51 6.22
N GLY A 547 -2.28 6.09 5.97
CA GLY A 547 -1.99 6.96 4.83
C GLY A 547 -1.01 6.34 3.86
N ARG A 548 -0.25 7.18 3.15
CA ARG A 548 0.92 6.78 2.38
C ARG A 548 2.13 6.60 3.30
N SER A 549 3.10 5.80 2.85
CA SER A 549 4.43 5.75 3.46
C SER A 549 5.46 6.21 2.44
N ILE A 550 6.16 7.27 2.78
CA ILE A 550 7.11 7.99 1.92
C ILE A 550 8.54 7.79 2.43
N ALA A 551 9.53 8.04 1.57
CA ALA A 551 10.94 7.97 1.91
C ALA A 551 11.74 9.14 1.31
N PRO A 552 11.36 10.41 1.62
CA PRO A 552 12.10 11.55 1.11
C PRO A 552 13.51 11.58 1.71
N LYS A 553 14.42 12.24 1.02
CA LYS A 553 15.76 12.50 1.56
C LYS A 553 15.68 13.45 2.77
N LEU A 554 14.78 14.44 2.74
CA LEU A 554 14.50 15.38 3.84
C LEU A 554 13.00 15.45 4.14
N TYR A 555 12.63 15.24 5.39
CA TYR A 555 11.28 15.45 5.90
C TYR A 555 11.25 16.55 6.98
N ILE A 556 10.48 17.61 6.76
CA ILE A 556 10.33 18.74 7.68
C ILE A 556 8.95 18.66 8.35
N ALA A 557 8.90 18.24 9.61
CA ALA A 557 7.69 18.11 10.40
C ALA A 557 7.36 19.43 11.13
N LEU A 558 6.35 20.16 10.64
CA LEU A 558 5.91 21.43 11.22
C LEU A 558 4.65 21.22 12.05
N GLY A 559 4.72 21.46 13.36
CA GLY A 559 3.55 21.39 14.25
C GLY A 559 2.96 19.98 14.40
N ILE A 560 3.74 18.95 14.10
CA ILE A 560 3.35 17.54 14.20
C ILE A 560 3.63 17.02 15.60
N ARG A 561 2.64 16.37 16.24
CA ARG A 561 2.78 15.75 17.57
C ARG A 561 3.77 14.58 17.58
N GLY A 562 3.83 13.82 16.49
CA GLY A 562 4.63 12.61 16.36
C GLY A 562 3.93 11.37 16.92
N ALA A 563 2.64 11.24 16.68
CA ALA A 563 1.90 10.00 16.96
C ALA A 563 2.56 8.84 16.19
N PHE A 564 2.58 7.64 16.80
CA PHE A 564 3.25 6.47 16.23
C PHE A 564 2.75 6.17 14.82
N GLU A 565 1.43 6.28 14.63
CA GLU A 565 0.71 6.06 13.39
C GLU A 565 1.23 6.96 12.28
N HIS A 566 1.52 8.24 12.55
CA HIS A 566 2.11 9.16 11.57
C HIS A 566 3.58 8.83 11.32
N MET A 567 4.36 8.64 12.39
CA MET A 567 5.80 8.48 12.29
C MET A 567 6.21 7.20 11.56
N VAL A 568 5.37 6.16 11.59
CA VAL A 568 5.50 4.97 10.75
C VAL A 568 5.62 5.33 9.26
N GLY A 569 4.80 6.25 8.78
CA GLY A 569 4.73 6.63 7.36
C GLY A 569 6.01 7.32 6.86
N VAL A 570 6.71 8.04 7.75
CA VAL A 570 7.95 8.80 7.44
C VAL A 570 9.20 8.16 8.02
N ARG A 571 9.12 6.97 8.64
CA ARG A 571 10.27 6.36 9.33
C ARG A 571 11.47 6.13 8.42
N ARG A 572 11.25 6.02 7.11
CA ARG A 572 12.33 5.82 6.12
C ARG A 572 12.87 7.12 5.51
N ALA A 573 12.37 8.28 5.95
CA ALA A 573 12.97 9.54 5.56
C ALA A 573 14.44 9.57 6.00
N GLY A 574 15.31 10.05 5.12
CA GLY A 574 16.74 10.13 5.37
C GLY A 574 17.05 11.01 6.57
N ILE A 575 16.64 12.28 6.50
CA ILE A 575 16.71 13.23 7.61
C ILE A 575 15.31 13.66 7.99
N ILE A 576 15.01 13.67 9.29
CA ILE A 576 13.79 14.26 9.84
C ILE A 576 14.14 15.50 10.67
N VAL A 577 13.62 16.66 10.26
CA VAL A 577 13.63 17.91 11.01
C VAL A 577 12.26 18.08 11.67
N ALA A 578 12.20 18.39 12.95
CA ALA A 578 10.94 18.63 13.65
C ALA A 578 10.92 20.01 14.31
N VAL A 579 9.83 20.76 14.09
CA VAL A 579 9.55 22.03 14.76
C VAL A 579 8.24 21.88 15.56
N ASN A 580 8.33 22.04 16.88
CA ASN A 580 7.16 21.93 17.75
C ASN A 580 7.31 22.83 18.99
N ARG A 581 6.22 23.53 19.39
CA ARG A 581 6.19 24.38 20.58
C ARG A 581 6.38 23.60 21.88
N ASN A 582 5.97 22.35 21.90
CA ASN A 582 6.07 21.50 23.08
C ASN A 582 7.40 20.72 23.06
N ALA A 583 8.35 21.10 23.91
CA ALA A 583 9.63 20.41 24.08
C ALA A 583 9.51 18.90 24.39
N ARG A 584 8.36 18.44 24.89
CA ARG A 584 8.07 17.03 25.20
C ARG A 584 7.28 16.33 24.09
N ALA A 585 7.13 16.94 22.91
CA ALA A 585 6.41 16.34 21.80
C ALA A 585 7.09 15.03 21.37
N PRO A 586 6.34 13.92 21.21
CA PRO A 586 6.89 12.64 20.76
C PRO A 586 7.70 12.70 19.46
N VAL A 587 7.38 13.64 18.56
CA VAL A 587 8.08 13.84 17.27
C VAL A 587 9.59 13.95 17.43
N PHE A 588 10.09 14.56 18.52
CA PHE A 588 11.52 14.74 18.73
C PHE A 588 12.30 13.42 18.92
N ARG A 589 11.64 12.38 19.43
CA ARG A 589 12.23 11.03 19.53
C ARG A 589 12.38 10.34 18.18
N HIS A 590 11.69 10.84 17.17
CA HIS A 590 11.66 10.31 15.82
C HIS A 590 12.39 11.23 14.82
N SER A 591 12.95 12.35 15.27
CA SER A 591 13.67 13.31 14.43
C SER A 591 15.18 13.24 14.60
N ASP A 592 15.90 13.61 13.56
CA ASP A 592 17.34 13.79 13.58
C ASP A 592 17.70 15.15 14.17
N LEU A 593 16.95 16.19 13.77
CA LEU A 593 17.11 17.57 14.23
C LEU A 593 15.79 18.09 14.79
N GLY A 594 15.81 18.65 15.99
CA GLY A 594 14.62 19.16 16.68
C GLY A 594 14.77 20.62 17.08
N LEU A 595 13.71 21.39 16.87
CA LEU A 595 13.61 22.80 17.26
C LEU A 595 12.34 23.03 18.10
N VAL A 596 12.53 23.54 19.32
CA VAL A 596 11.42 23.90 20.21
C VAL A 596 11.02 25.35 19.96
N ALA A 597 10.02 25.57 19.11
CA ALA A 597 9.60 26.91 18.72
C ALA A 597 8.18 26.94 18.16
N ASP A 598 7.61 28.14 18.02
CA ASP A 598 6.38 28.36 17.27
C ASP A 598 6.65 28.27 15.77
N VAL A 599 5.83 27.47 15.07
CA VAL A 599 5.94 27.33 13.61
C VAL A 599 5.74 28.68 12.92
N HIS A 600 4.82 29.52 13.41
CA HIS A 600 4.55 30.83 12.80
C HIS A 600 5.71 31.82 12.96
N GLU A 601 6.53 31.65 14.00
CA GLU A 601 7.73 32.45 14.26
C GLU A 601 8.92 31.96 13.42
N ILE A 602 9.09 30.64 13.31
CA ILE A 602 10.22 30.03 12.59
C ILE A 602 10.06 30.03 11.08
N LEU A 603 8.84 29.78 10.57
CA LEU A 603 8.61 29.56 9.16
C LEU A 603 9.14 30.69 8.27
N PRO A 604 8.91 31.99 8.56
CA PRO A 604 9.43 33.08 7.72
C PRO A 604 10.96 33.17 7.72
N ILE A 605 11.59 32.88 8.86
CA ILE A 605 13.05 32.94 9.02
C ILE A 605 13.70 31.77 8.27
N LEU A 606 13.13 30.57 8.41
CA LEU A 606 13.59 29.36 7.73
C LEU A 606 13.45 29.48 6.20
N ASP A 607 12.31 30.00 5.73
CA ASP A 607 12.05 30.26 4.32
C ASP A 607 13.11 31.20 3.70
N HIS A 608 13.38 32.32 4.38
CA HIS A 608 14.40 33.27 3.92
C HIS A 608 15.80 32.64 3.88
N ALA A 609 16.22 31.97 4.96
CA ALA A 609 17.55 31.37 5.06
C ALA A 609 17.79 30.26 4.02
N LEU A 610 16.79 29.40 3.77
CA LEU A 610 16.88 28.36 2.74
C LEU A 610 16.88 28.95 1.33
N ALA A 611 16.08 29.98 1.07
CA ALA A 611 16.07 30.65 -0.23
C ALA A 611 17.42 31.33 -0.55
N GLU A 612 18.03 31.99 0.43
CA GLU A 612 19.37 32.58 0.28
C GLU A 612 20.44 31.53 -0.01
N GLU A 613 20.39 30.38 0.67
CA GLU A 613 21.37 29.31 0.43
C GLU A 613 21.16 28.64 -0.93
N HIS A 614 19.90 28.41 -1.33
CA HIS A 614 19.57 27.88 -2.64
C HIS A 614 20.15 28.78 -3.74
N ALA A 615 19.87 30.09 -3.67
CA ALA A 615 20.35 31.08 -4.63
C ALA A 615 21.89 31.25 -4.63
N ARG A 616 22.59 30.92 -3.53
CA ARG A 616 24.05 30.94 -3.47
C ARG A 616 24.70 29.72 -4.15
N ARG A 617 23.97 28.62 -4.33
CA ARG A 617 24.50 27.32 -4.78
C ARG A 617 24.00 26.89 -6.16
N THR A 618 22.86 27.41 -6.61
CA THR A 618 22.38 27.33 -7.99
C THR A 618 22.83 28.54 -8.79
#